data_AF-A0A840F0B7-F1
#
_entry.id   AF-A0A840F0B7-F1
#
_cell.length_a   1.000
_cell.length_b   1.000
_cell.length_c   1.000
_cell.angle_alpha   90.00
_cell.angle_beta   90.00
_cell.angle_gamma   90.00
#
_symmetry.space_group_name_H-M   'P 1'
#
loop_
_entity.id
_entity.type
_entity.pdbx_description
1 polymer ?
#
loop_
_entity_poly.entity_id
_entity_poly.type
_entity_poly.pdbx_seq_one_letter_code
_entity_poly.pdbx_strand_id
1 'polypeptide(L)' 'MAAKAVRCTRCGRRARKQIEAWNVETRSGRIVAVICPTCQTPEDNAEAEINEATIEYIGVTPDGRIYGRPKAVL' A
#
# COMPACT_ATOMS: atom_id res chain seq x y z
N MET A 1 -14.77 -16.56 5.20
CA MET A 1 -15.03 -15.20 5.72
C MET A 1 -15.18 -14.26 4.53
N ALA A 2 -16.23 -13.44 4.46
CA ALA A 2 -16.32 -12.42 3.42
C ALA A 2 -15.20 -11.38 3.64
N ALA A 3 -14.30 -11.20 2.67
CA ALA A 3 -13.25 -10.20 2.78
C ALA A 3 -13.90 -8.82 2.98
N LYS A 4 -13.52 -8.11 4.04
CA LYS A 4 -13.99 -6.74 4.26
C LYS A 4 -13.57 -5.90 3.05
N ALA A 5 -14.54 -5.23 2.43
CA ALA A 5 -14.26 -4.34 1.31
C ALA A 5 -13.27 -3.25 1.72
N VAL A 6 -12.16 -3.13 0.98
CA VAL A 6 -11.15 -2.08 1.18
C VAL A 6 -11.77 -0.71 0.87
N ARG A 7 -11.51 0.27 1.73
CA ARG A 7 -12.02 1.64 1.59
C ARG A 7 -10.90 2.66 1.67
N CYS A 8 -11.06 3.74 0.92
CA CYS A 8 -10.15 4.87 0.97
C CYS A 8 -10.25 5.53 2.35
N THR A 9 -9.12 5.70 3.03
CA THR A 9 -9.05 6.34 4.34
C THR A 9 -9.42 7.83 4.27
N ARG A 10 -9.18 8.49 3.13
CA ARG A 10 -9.46 9.93 2.94
C ARG A 10 -10.93 10.22 2.60
N CYS A 11 -11.49 9.53 1.60
CA CYS A 11 -12.83 9.83 1.07
C CYS A 11 -13.89 8.73 1.28
N GLY A 12 -13.52 7.59 1.88
CA GLY A 12 -14.43 6.47 2.14
C GLY A 12 -14.87 5.66 0.91
N ARG A 13 -14.42 6.02 -0.30
CA ARG A 13 -14.70 5.28 -1.55
C ARG A 13 -14.29 3.82 -1.39
N ARG A 14 -15.10 2.87 -1.88
CA ARG A 14 -14.79 1.44 -1.85
C ARG A 14 -13.96 1.06 -3.07
N ALA A 15 -12.91 0.26 -2.87
CA ALA A 15 -12.21 -0.39 -3.97
C ALA A 15 -13.13 -1.47 -4.56
N ARG A 16 -13.44 -1.37 -5.85
CA ARG A 16 -14.29 -2.33 -6.57
C ARG A 16 -13.57 -3.00 -7.74
N LYS A 17 -12.70 -2.25 -8.42
CA LYS A 17 -11.88 -2.64 -9.59
C LYS A 17 -10.55 -1.88 -9.50
N GLN A 18 -9.52 -2.35 -10.21
CA GLN A 18 -8.19 -1.71 -10.29
C GLN A 18 -7.59 -1.46 -8.90
N ILE A 19 -7.47 -2.53 -8.10
CA ILE A 19 -6.89 -2.43 -6.77
C ILE A 19 -5.40 -2.05 -6.86
N GLU A 20 -4.71 -2.42 -7.95
CA GLU A 20 -3.31 -2.06 -8.18
C GLU A 20 -3.06 -0.54 -8.24
N ALA A 21 -4.05 0.27 -8.64
CA ALA A 21 -3.89 1.73 -8.73
C ALA A 21 -4.03 2.44 -7.36
N TRP A 22 -4.26 1.69 -6.27
CA TRP A 22 -4.45 2.25 -4.94
C TRP A 22 -3.16 2.15 -4.12
N ASN A 23 -2.71 3.29 -3.63
CA ASN A 23 -1.53 3.33 -2.77
C ASN A 23 -1.90 2.97 -1.33
N VAL A 24 -0.95 2.38 -0.63
CA VAL A 24 -1.02 2.14 0.81
C VAL A 24 0.09 2.91 1.50
N GLU A 25 -0.26 3.63 2.57
CA GLU A 25 0.76 4.24 3.44
C GLU A 25 1.12 3.22 4.52
N THR A 26 2.41 2.94 4.67
CA THR A 26 2.90 2.07 5.72
C THR A 26 3.72 2.84 6.75
N ARG A 27 3.51 2.55 8.03
CA ARG A 27 4.35 3.05 9.13
C ARG A 27 4.86 1.88 9.94
N SER A 28 6.17 1.74 10.00
CA SER A 28 6.83 0.61 10.67
C SER A 28 6.30 -0.76 10.21
N GLY A 29 6.06 -0.90 8.90
CA GLY A 29 5.53 -2.11 8.28
C GLY A 29 4.02 -2.32 8.43
N ARG A 30 3.28 -1.41 9.08
CA ARG A 30 1.81 -1.54 9.19
C ARG A 30 1.11 -0.60 8.22
N ILE A 31 0.10 -1.10 7.51
CA ILE A 31 -0.78 -0.25 6.69
C ILE A 31 -1.57 0.66 7.63
N VAL A 32 -1.37 1.96 7.50
CA VAL A 32 -2.11 2.99 8.27
C VAL A 32 -3.15 3.72 7.41
N ALA A 33 -2.97 3.72 6.09
CA ALA A 33 -3.94 4.27 5.16
C ALA A 33 -3.99 3.48 3.84
N VAL A 34 -5.16 3.49 3.21
CA VAL A 34 -5.38 3.01 1.85
C VAL A 34 -5.97 4.17 1.07
N ILE A 35 -5.36 4.59 -0.04
CA ILE A 35 -5.68 5.84 -0.72
C ILE A 35 -6.03 5.57 -2.18
N CYS A 36 -7.24 5.97 -2.58
CA CYS A 36 -7.68 5.80 -3.96
C CYS A 36 -6.96 6.77 -4.92
N PRO A 37 -6.86 6.45 -6.23
CA PRO A 37 -6.14 7.26 -7.21
C PRO A 37 -6.51 8.75 -7.19
N THR A 38 -7.79 9.05 -6.96
CA THR A 38 -8.28 10.45 -6.93
C THR A 38 -7.88 11.23 -5.68
N CYS A 39 -7.44 10.56 -4.62
CA CYS A 39 -7.09 11.18 -3.35
C CYS A 39 -5.59 11.14 -3.07
N GLN A 40 -4.78 10.50 -3.93
CA GLN A 40 -3.32 10.50 -3.82
C GLN A 40 -2.79 11.89 -4.14
N THR A 41 -1.76 12.31 -3.41
CA THR A 41 -0.97 13.47 -3.82
C THR A 41 0.18 13.04 -4.74
N PRO A 42 0.82 13.98 -5.47
CA PRO A 42 2.03 13.67 -6.24
C PRO A 42 3.13 13.02 -5.39
N GLU A 43 3.26 13.42 -4.12
CA GLU A 43 4.23 12.86 -3.17
C GLU A 43 3.87 11.43 -2.79
N ASP A 44 2.60 11.14 -2.48
CA ASP A 44 2.12 9.78 -2.21
C ASP A 44 2.39 8.84 -3.39
N ASN A 45 2.29 9.36 -4.62
CA ASN A 45 2.59 8.59 -5.83
C ASN A 45 4.09 8.38 -6.02
N ALA A 46 4.90 9.42 -5.85
CA ALA A 46 6.35 9.33 -5.96
C ALA A 46 6.93 8.32 -4.95
N GLU A 47 6.44 8.31 -3.71
CA GLU A 47 6.84 7.33 -2.71
C GLU A 47 6.47 5.89 -3.11
N ALA A 48 5.26 5.69 -3.64
CA ALA A 48 4.80 4.38 -4.10
C ALA A 48 5.68 3.84 -5.25
N GLU A 49 5.97 4.68 -6.24
CA GLU A 49 6.85 4.34 -7.37
C GLU A 49 8.28 3.98 -6.91
N ILE A 50 8.83 4.74 -5.97
CA ILE A 50 10.14 4.44 -5.38
C ILE A 50 10.11 3.10 -4.66
N ASN A 51 9.09 2.85 -3.83
CA ASN A 51 8.95 1.59 -3.10
C ASN A 51 8.78 0.40 -4.05
N GLU A 52 7.97 0.56 -5.11
CA GLU A 52 7.79 -0.47 -6.13
C GLU A 52 9.11 -0.76 -6.86
N ALA A 53 9.88 0.25 -7.20
CA ALA A 53 11.18 0.08 -7.86
C ALA A 53 12.25 -0.53 -6.95
N THR A 54 12.24 -0.22 -5.66
CA THR A 54 13.36 -0.50 -4.75
C THR A 54 13.13 -1.64 -3.76
N ILE A 55 11.89 -2.02 -3.46
CA ILE A 55 11.56 -3.01 -2.42
C ILE A 55 10.92 -4.25 -3.04
N GLU A 56 11.43 -5.42 -2.66
CA GLU A 56 10.77 -6.71 -2.86
C GLU A 56 10.04 -7.07 -1.56
N TYR A 57 8.72 -6.92 -1.56
CA TYR A 57 7.88 -7.32 -0.43
C TYR A 57 7.76 -8.84 -0.38
N ILE A 58 8.15 -9.44 0.75
CA ILE A 58 8.26 -10.90 0.91
C ILE A 58 6.98 -11.47 1.53
N GLY A 59 6.39 -10.76 2.48
CA GLY A 59 5.19 -11.26 3.16
C GLY A 59 4.73 -10.39 4.30
N VAL A 60 3.85 -10.96 5.11
CA VAL A 60 3.25 -10.34 6.29
C VAL A 60 3.49 -11.23 7.49
N THR A 61 4.01 -10.67 8.59
CA THR A 61 4.20 -11.38 9.86
C THR A 61 2.86 -11.74 10.51
N PRO A 62 2.82 -12.69 11.47
CA PRO A 62 1.59 -13.01 12.19
C PRO A 62 0.95 -11.82 12.92
N ASP A 63 1.74 -10.81 13.32
CA ASP A 63 1.25 -9.56 13.93
C ASP A 63 0.85 -8.49 12.91
N GLY A 64 0.78 -8.83 11.62
CA GLY A 64 0.26 -7.98 10.55
C GLY A 64 1.25 -6.94 10.00
N ARG A 65 2.56 -7.13 10.18
CA ARG A 65 3.57 -6.24 9.60
C ARG A 65 4.05 -6.77 8.26
N ILE A 66 4.03 -5.90 7.26
CA ILE A 66 4.66 -6.10 5.96
C ILE A 66 6.17 -6.01 6.16
N TYR A 67 6.89 -6.96 5.56
CA TYR A 67 8.35 -6.92 5.48
C TYR A 67 8.81 -7.25 4.06
N GLY A 68 9.97 -6.72 3.71
CA GLY A 68 10.59 -6.88 2.41
C GLY A 68 12.10 -6.65 2.50
N ARG A 69 12.77 -6.83 1.36
CA ARG A 69 14.20 -6.53 1.22
C ARG A 69 14.41 -5.56 0.07
N PRO A 70 15.51 -4.78 0.06
CA PRO A 70 15.86 -3.99 -1.11
C PRO A 70 16.11 -4.89 -2.33
N LYS A 71 15.60 -4.51 -3.51
CA LYS A 71 15.84 -5.19 -4.79
C LYS A 71 17.28 -5.02 -5.28
N ALA A 72 17.91 -3.88 -4.98
CA ALA A 72 19.20 -3.47 -5.54
C ALA A 72 20.36 -3.55 -4.53
N VAL A 73 20.23 -4.30 -3.44
CA VAL A 73 21.33 -4.47 -2.47
C VAL A 73 21.60 -5.97 -2.26
N LEU A 74 22.32 -6.56 -3.21
CA LEU A 74 23.22 -7.70 -3.06
C LEU A 74 24.35 -7.58 -4.08
#